data_AF-A0A6J1BAB5-F1
#
_entry.id   AF-A0A6J1BAB5-F1
#
_cell.length_a   1.000
_cell.length_b   1.000
_cell.length_c   1.000
_cell.angle_alpha   90.00
_cell.angle_beta   90.00
_cell.angle_gamma   90.00
#
_symmetry.space_group_name_H-M   'P 1'
#
loop_
_entity.id
_entity.type
_entity.pdbx_description
1 polymer ?
#
loop_
_entity_poly.entity_id
_entity_poly.type
_entity_poly.pdbx_seq_one_letter_code
_entity_poly.pdbx_strand_id
1 'polypeptide(L)'
;MQYQKFLSIPIFAVFFLMGFVYYITVFIFIEDWVGLQSSAGSLNAMIFTFLASLCLFSFSAGVLTDPGYVPSSYLPDVEDSSSVSDEEPKKNGVQSKYCDKCAAYKPPRAHHCRVCRRCILRMDHHCLWINNCVGYCNYKAFFNLILYATIGSIHSTIIIISCACQKDWNYSGRTPLKIFYVACGAMMVALFATLGTLLGWHIYLITHNMTTIEYYEGIRATWLAKKSGLSYRHPFDLSVYKNITLVLGPNMLRWLWPASISHLKDGVSFPTSRDT
;
A
#
# COMPACT_ATOMS: atom_id res chain seq x y z
N MET A 1 -11.48 20.80 4.70
CA MET A 1 -10.27 19.98 4.93
C MET A 1 -10.06 18.86 3.91
N GLN A 2 -11.08 18.18 3.37
CA GLN A 2 -10.88 17.14 2.32
C GLN A 2 -10.36 17.72 0.98
N TYR A 3 -10.87 18.87 0.52
CA TYR A 3 -10.42 19.52 -0.72
C TYR A 3 -8.94 19.98 -0.71
N GLN A 4 -8.40 20.35 0.46
CA GLN A 4 -6.99 20.74 0.58
C GLN A 4 -6.02 19.57 0.34
N LYS A 5 -6.46 18.31 0.53
CA LYS A 5 -5.63 17.15 0.21
C LYS A 5 -5.42 17.01 -1.31
N PHE A 6 -6.49 17.19 -2.10
CA PHE A 6 -6.48 17.05 -3.56
C PHE A 6 -5.66 18.12 -4.28
N LEU A 7 -5.59 19.33 -3.71
CA LEU A 7 -4.84 20.44 -4.31
C LEU A 7 -3.33 20.37 -4.03
N SER A 8 -2.84 19.24 -3.50
CA SER A 8 -1.42 19.06 -3.23
C SER A 8 -0.64 18.68 -4.48
N ILE A 9 0.58 19.20 -4.60
CA ILE A 9 1.50 18.90 -5.71
C ILE A 9 1.68 17.38 -5.91
N PRO A 10 1.86 16.55 -4.86
CA PRO A 10 1.99 15.10 -5.05
C PRO A 10 0.76 14.46 -5.70
N ILE A 11 -0.45 14.86 -5.31
CA ILE A 11 -1.68 14.29 -5.89
C ILE A 11 -1.82 14.67 -7.36
N PHE A 12 -1.55 15.93 -7.72
CA PHE A 12 -1.53 16.35 -9.12
C PHE A 12 -0.47 15.60 -9.93
N ALA A 13 0.71 15.36 -9.36
CA ALA A 13 1.76 14.59 -10.02
C ALA A 13 1.33 13.14 -10.28
N VAL A 14 0.62 12.49 -9.34
CA VAL A 14 0.08 11.14 -9.56
C VAL A 14 -0.99 11.14 -10.64
N PHE A 15 -1.94 12.07 -10.63
CA PHE A 15 -2.96 12.16 -11.69
C PHE A 15 -2.33 12.41 -13.07
N PHE A 16 -1.34 13.31 -13.13
CA PHE A 16 -0.60 13.56 -14.35
C PHE A 16 0.12 12.31 -14.84
N LEU A 17 0.82 11.58 -13.96
CA LEU A 17 1.48 10.33 -14.31
C LEU A 17 0.48 9.26 -14.79
N MET A 18 -0.65 9.09 -14.09
CA MET A 18 -1.71 8.15 -14.50
C MET A 18 -2.28 8.51 -15.88
N GLY A 19 -2.59 9.79 -16.11
CA GLY A 19 -3.09 10.28 -17.39
C GLY A 19 -2.06 10.14 -18.50
N PHE A 20 -0.80 10.44 -18.23
CA PHE A 20 0.30 10.29 -19.18
C PHE A 20 0.49 8.81 -19.58
N VAL A 21 0.61 7.90 -18.61
CA VAL A 21 0.74 6.46 -18.86
C VAL A 21 -0.48 5.92 -19.61
N TYR A 22 -1.69 6.38 -19.28
CA TYR A 22 -2.90 6.03 -20.02
C TYR A 22 -2.85 6.48 -21.47
N TYR A 23 -2.51 7.75 -21.68
CA TYR A 23 -2.46 8.32 -23.02
C TYR A 23 -1.45 7.61 -23.91
N ILE A 24 -0.20 7.44 -23.43
CA ILE A 24 0.83 6.79 -24.23
C ILE A 24 0.49 5.32 -24.51
N THR A 25 -0.09 4.60 -23.53
CA THR A 25 -0.39 3.17 -23.72
C THR A 25 -1.51 2.98 -24.73
N VAL A 26 -2.62 3.70 -24.57
CA VAL A 26 -3.83 3.51 -25.39
C VAL A 26 -3.70 4.17 -26.76
N PHE A 27 -3.36 5.46 -26.80
CA PHE A 27 -3.45 6.24 -28.04
C PHE A 27 -2.16 6.29 -28.84
N ILE A 28 -1.04 5.85 -28.26
CA ILE A 28 0.23 5.75 -29.00
C ILE A 28 0.59 4.29 -29.22
N PHE A 29 0.88 3.53 -28.18
CA PHE A 29 1.51 2.21 -28.36
C PHE A 29 0.54 1.10 -28.78
N ILE A 30 -0.71 1.08 -28.27
CA ILE A 30 -1.73 0.13 -28.77
C ILE A 30 -2.12 0.46 -30.21
N GLU A 31 -2.36 1.75 -30.51
CA GLU A 31 -2.66 2.21 -31.87
C GLU A 31 -1.52 1.85 -32.84
N ASP A 32 -0.27 2.17 -32.50
CA ASP A 32 0.88 1.90 -33.36
C ASP A 32 1.20 0.41 -33.50
N TRP A 33 0.83 -0.43 -32.53
CA TRP A 33 1.14 -1.87 -32.56
C TRP A 33 0.09 -2.69 -33.31
N VAL A 34 -1.17 -2.54 -32.94
CA VAL A 34 -2.27 -3.39 -33.44
C VAL A 34 -3.46 -2.60 -33.97
N GLY A 35 -3.46 -1.27 -33.84
CA GLY A 35 -4.56 -0.37 -34.23
C GLY A 35 -5.79 -0.52 -33.33
N LEU A 36 -6.34 0.59 -32.84
CA LEU A 36 -7.50 0.59 -31.93
C LEU A 36 -8.79 0.06 -32.57
N GLN A 37 -8.89 0.16 -33.90
CA GLN A 37 -10.04 -0.38 -34.66
C GLN A 37 -9.98 -1.91 -34.83
N SER A 38 -8.82 -2.55 -34.55
CA SER A 38 -8.74 -4.01 -34.57
C SER A 38 -9.35 -4.61 -33.30
N SER A 39 -9.79 -5.86 -33.39
CA SER A 39 -10.31 -6.59 -32.22
C SER A 39 -9.26 -6.72 -31.11
N ALA A 40 -7.99 -6.93 -31.48
CA ALA A 40 -6.87 -7.04 -30.55
C ALA A 40 -6.55 -5.69 -29.88
N GLY A 41 -6.54 -4.59 -30.63
CA GLY A 41 -6.28 -3.25 -30.09
C GLY A 41 -7.41 -2.79 -29.18
N SER A 42 -8.66 -2.94 -29.60
CA SER A 42 -9.84 -2.63 -28.79
C SER A 42 -9.87 -3.44 -27.50
N LEU A 43 -9.58 -4.75 -27.54
CA LEU A 43 -9.51 -5.59 -26.35
C LEU A 43 -8.42 -5.11 -25.37
N ASN A 44 -7.22 -4.82 -25.86
CA ASN A 44 -6.14 -4.30 -25.00
C ASN A 44 -6.49 -2.94 -24.39
N ALA A 45 -7.12 -2.04 -25.16
CA ALA A 45 -7.57 -0.74 -24.67
C ALA A 45 -8.67 -0.89 -23.61
N MET A 46 -9.62 -1.82 -23.78
CA MET A 46 -10.64 -2.13 -22.78
C MET A 46 -10.03 -2.68 -21.49
N ILE A 47 -9.13 -3.66 -21.57
CA ILE A 47 -8.43 -4.23 -20.42
C ILE A 47 -7.65 -3.15 -19.68
N PHE A 48 -6.87 -2.36 -20.40
CA PHE A 48 -6.05 -1.30 -19.80
C PHE A 48 -6.91 -0.20 -19.16
N THR A 49 -8.02 0.19 -19.81
CA THR A 49 -8.96 1.18 -19.26
C THR A 49 -9.65 0.66 -18.01
N PHE A 50 -10.01 -0.62 -17.96
CA PHE A 50 -10.56 -1.25 -16.76
C PHE A 50 -9.55 -1.25 -15.61
N LEU A 51 -8.29 -1.65 -15.87
CA LEU A 51 -7.22 -1.61 -14.87
C LEU A 51 -6.94 -0.18 -14.39
N ALA A 52 -6.89 0.80 -15.29
CA ALA A 52 -6.70 2.21 -14.95
C ALA A 52 -7.86 2.73 -14.09
N SER A 53 -9.09 2.33 -14.36
CA SER A 53 -10.28 2.70 -13.56
C SER A 53 -10.22 2.12 -12.15
N LEU A 54 -9.81 0.86 -12.00
CA LEU A 54 -9.62 0.22 -10.69
C LEU A 54 -8.46 0.85 -9.90
N CYS A 55 -7.38 1.22 -10.59
CA CYS A 55 -6.25 1.93 -10.02
C CYS A 55 -6.68 3.32 -9.51
N LEU A 56 -7.39 4.08 -10.33
CA LEU A 56 -7.95 5.40 -10.00
C LEU A 56 -8.92 5.32 -8.82
N PHE A 57 -9.79 4.31 -8.81
CA PHE A 57 -10.73 4.09 -7.71
C PHE A 57 -9.99 3.76 -6.40
N SER A 58 -8.98 2.89 -6.47
CA SER A 58 -8.16 2.53 -5.31
C SER A 58 -7.35 3.72 -4.79
N PHE A 59 -6.79 4.54 -5.69
CA PHE A 59 -6.12 5.80 -5.35
C PHE A 59 -7.06 6.76 -4.64
N SER A 60 -8.24 6.99 -5.22
CA SER A 60 -9.27 7.86 -4.64
C SER A 60 -9.71 7.38 -3.27
N ALA A 61 -9.94 6.07 -3.11
CA ALA A 61 -10.25 5.46 -1.82
C ALA A 61 -9.12 5.66 -0.80
N GLY A 62 -7.84 5.51 -1.19
CA GLY A 62 -6.69 5.74 -0.31
C GLY A 62 -6.55 7.19 0.15
N VAL A 63 -6.80 8.15 -0.75
CA VAL A 63 -6.76 9.60 -0.48
C VAL A 63 -7.93 10.04 0.42
N LEU A 64 -9.14 9.57 0.11
CA LEU A 64 -10.39 10.03 0.72
C LEU A 64 -10.68 9.37 2.07
N THR A 65 -10.30 8.11 2.24
CA THR A 65 -10.60 7.36 3.45
C THR A 65 -9.72 7.85 4.60
N ASP A 66 -10.35 8.16 5.73
CA ASP A 66 -9.61 8.42 6.97
C ASP A 66 -8.81 7.15 7.33
N PRO A 67 -7.49 7.22 7.56
CA PRO A 67 -6.66 6.06 7.86
C PRO A 67 -6.99 5.34 9.17
N GLY A 68 -7.88 5.91 10.00
CA GLY A 68 -8.18 5.47 11.34
C GLY A 68 -7.49 6.38 12.36
N TYR A 69 -8.26 6.78 13.37
CA TYR A 69 -7.78 7.60 14.48
C TYR A 69 -8.08 6.90 15.80
N VAL A 70 -7.26 7.18 16.81
CA VAL A 70 -7.48 6.66 18.16
C VAL A 70 -8.68 7.40 18.79
N PRO A 71 -9.74 6.69 19.23
CA PRO A 71 -10.85 7.31 19.94
C PRO A 71 -10.36 8.02 21.21
N SER A 72 -10.90 9.21 21.51
CA SER A 72 -10.53 9.96 22.73
C SER A 72 -10.94 9.25 24.03
N SER A 73 -11.94 8.36 23.94
CA SER A 73 -12.39 7.51 25.05
C SER A 73 -11.54 6.25 25.25
N TYR A 74 -10.50 6.03 24.43
CA TYR A 74 -9.64 4.88 24.60
C TYR A 74 -8.84 5.00 25.91
N LEU A 75 -9.08 4.06 26.82
CA LEU A 75 -8.32 3.84 28.03
C LEU A 75 -7.76 2.42 28.00
N PRO A 76 -6.51 2.21 28.43
CA PRO A 76 -6.00 0.86 28.59
C PRO A 76 -6.76 0.14 29.70
N ASP A 77 -6.97 -1.16 29.54
CA ASP A 77 -7.53 -1.98 30.61
C ASP A 77 -6.57 -1.96 31.80
N VAL A 78 -7.11 -1.61 32.98
CA VAL A 78 -6.31 -1.26 34.16
C VAL A 78 -5.46 -2.44 34.66
N GLU A 79 -5.91 -3.68 34.43
CA GLU A 79 -5.18 -4.91 34.76
C GLU A 79 -3.84 -5.04 34.02
N ASP A 80 -3.65 -4.36 32.88
CA ASP A 80 -2.40 -4.30 32.12
C ASP A 80 -1.49 -3.11 32.51
N SER A 81 -1.95 -2.23 33.40
CA SER A 81 -1.29 -0.94 33.71
C SER A 81 -0.82 -0.76 35.16
N SER A 82 -1.21 -1.64 36.09
CA SER A 82 -0.95 -1.49 37.53
C SER A 82 0.33 -2.16 38.04
N SER A 83 1.44 -2.08 37.30
CA SER A 83 2.76 -2.43 37.83
C SER A 83 3.87 -1.55 37.26
N VAL A 84 3.81 -0.27 37.61
CA VAL A 84 5.03 0.56 37.70
C VAL A 84 5.72 0.18 39.02
N SER A 85 6.29 -1.02 39.07
CA SER A 85 7.25 -1.41 40.09
C SER A 85 8.44 -2.00 39.37
N ASP A 86 9.56 -1.28 39.45
CA ASP A 86 10.87 -1.77 39.08
C ASP A 86 11.10 -3.14 39.75
N GLU A 87 11.76 -4.06 39.02
CA GLU A 87 12.07 -5.45 39.44
C GLU A 87 11.04 -6.53 39.05
N GLU A 88 10.83 -6.77 37.75
CA GLU A 88 10.84 -8.12 37.15
C GLU A 88 10.60 -8.06 35.62
N PRO A 89 11.42 -8.70 34.76
CA PRO A 89 11.12 -8.77 33.35
C PRO A 89 10.35 -10.07 33.08
N LYS A 90 9.01 -10.04 33.07
CA LYS A 90 8.26 -11.09 32.38
C LYS A 90 6.89 -10.68 31.85
N LYS A 91 6.81 -10.81 30.52
CA LYS A 91 5.73 -11.43 29.74
C LYS A 91 4.34 -11.21 30.32
N ASN A 92 3.57 -10.23 29.84
CA ASN A 92 2.10 -10.22 29.73
C ASN A 92 1.65 -8.83 29.22
N GLY A 93 0.67 -8.77 28.31
CA GLY A 93 0.14 -7.50 27.77
C GLY A 93 0.99 -6.81 26.69
N VAL A 94 0.35 -6.33 25.63
CA VAL A 94 0.96 -5.32 24.75
C VAL A 94 0.93 -4.02 25.52
N GLN A 95 2.02 -3.66 26.22
CA GLN A 95 2.09 -2.45 27.04
C GLN A 95 1.50 -1.24 26.30
N SER A 96 0.43 -0.67 26.86
CA SER A 96 -0.21 0.50 26.30
C SER A 96 0.76 1.68 26.38
N LYS A 97 1.13 2.22 25.22
CA LYS A 97 2.12 3.30 25.13
C LYS A 97 1.41 4.64 25.18
N TYR A 98 1.78 5.53 26.08
CA TYR A 98 1.27 6.91 26.07
C TYR A 98 1.86 7.72 24.90
N CYS A 99 1.11 8.72 24.41
CA CYS A 99 1.59 9.68 23.41
C CYS A 99 1.51 11.11 23.95
N ASP A 100 2.66 11.68 24.31
CA ASP A 100 2.75 13.03 24.87
C ASP A 100 2.16 14.11 23.95
N LYS A 101 2.38 13.96 22.63
CA LYS A 101 1.89 14.93 21.63
C LYS A 101 0.38 14.96 21.48
N CYS A 102 -0.28 13.83 21.72
CA CYS A 102 -1.73 13.71 21.66
C CYS A 102 -2.38 13.79 23.05
N ALA A 103 -1.58 13.77 24.12
CA ALA A 103 -2.03 13.61 25.49
C ALA A 103 -3.01 12.43 25.69
N ALA A 104 -2.76 11.30 25.03
CA ALA A 104 -3.64 10.15 25.02
C ALA A 104 -2.88 8.82 24.98
N TYR A 105 -3.48 7.76 25.51
CA TYR A 105 -2.97 6.39 25.38
C TYR A 105 -3.11 5.88 23.93
N LYS A 106 -2.13 5.10 23.48
CA LYS A 106 -2.15 4.46 22.16
C LYS A 106 -2.57 3.00 22.30
N PRO A 107 -3.60 2.58 21.56
CA PRO A 107 -3.87 1.16 21.36
C PRO A 107 -2.65 0.44 20.77
N PRO A 108 -2.58 -0.89 20.91
CA PRO A 108 -1.63 -1.73 20.19
C PRO A 108 -1.56 -1.32 18.71
N ARG A 109 -0.33 -1.31 18.15
CA ARG A 109 -0.07 -1.02 16.73
C ARG A 109 -0.35 0.44 16.29
N ALA A 110 -0.81 1.31 17.19
CA ALA A 110 -1.04 2.72 16.86
C ALA A 110 0.24 3.57 17.01
N HIS A 111 0.49 4.47 16.06
CA HIS A 111 1.65 5.36 16.08
C HIS A 111 1.26 6.81 15.77
N HIS A 112 2.00 7.76 16.36
CA HIS A 112 1.81 9.19 16.08
C HIS A 112 2.48 9.57 14.76
N CYS A 113 1.69 10.04 13.80
CA CYS A 113 2.24 10.61 12.58
C CYS A 113 2.43 12.12 12.76
N ARG A 114 3.67 12.59 12.59
CA ARG A 114 4.02 14.02 12.70
C ARG A 114 3.36 14.88 11.62
N VAL A 115 3.16 14.32 10.42
CA VAL A 115 2.53 15.02 9.29
C VAL A 115 1.01 15.10 9.49
N CYS A 116 0.38 13.97 9.82
CA CYS A 116 -1.06 13.91 10.13
C CYS A 116 -1.40 14.57 11.50
N ARG A 117 -0.39 14.86 12.34
CA ARG A 117 -0.48 15.45 13.70
C ARG A 117 -1.45 14.74 14.65
N ARG A 118 -1.56 13.42 14.52
CA ARG A 118 -2.41 12.58 15.37
C ARG A 118 -1.92 11.13 15.39
N CYS A 119 -2.43 10.35 16.33
CA CYS A 119 -2.22 8.90 16.36
C CYS A 119 -3.11 8.22 15.33
N ILE A 120 -2.50 7.32 14.55
CA ILE A 120 -3.13 6.54 13.49
C ILE A 120 -3.20 5.09 13.95
N LEU A 121 -4.38 4.48 13.85
CA LEU A 121 -4.58 3.07 14.18
C LEU A 121 -3.85 2.18 13.15
N ARG A 122 -3.18 1.12 13.64
CA ARG A 122 -2.36 0.20 12.82
C ARG A 122 -1.57 0.96 11.74
N MET A 123 -0.80 1.96 12.17
CA MET A 123 -0.09 2.85 11.25
C MET A 123 0.98 2.06 10.50
N ASP A 124 0.99 2.17 9.17
CA ASP A 124 2.06 1.64 8.34
C ASP A 124 3.10 2.71 8.03
N HIS A 125 2.69 3.76 7.33
CA HIS A 125 3.54 4.90 7.02
C HIS A 125 2.70 6.13 6.66
N HIS A 126 3.36 7.29 6.53
CA HIS A 126 2.77 8.44 5.86
C HIS A 126 3.19 8.44 4.39
N CYS A 127 2.22 8.32 3.48
CA CYS A 127 2.50 8.23 2.06
C CYS A 127 2.29 9.59 1.39
N LEU A 128 3.37 10.16 0.86
CA LEU A 128 3.34 11.44 0.16
C LEU A 128 2.49 11.37 -1.11
N TRP A 129 2.51 10.25 -1.83
CA TRP A 129 1.83 10.08 -3.12
C TRP A 129 0.31 10.15 -3.02
N ILE A 130 -0.28 9.69 -1.91
CA ILE A 130 -1.72 9.81 -1.64
C ILE A 130 -2.02 10.98 -0.69
N ASN A 131 -1.00 11.74 -0.28
CA ASN A 131 -1.08 12.82 0.71
C ASN A 131 -1.91 12.43 1.96
N ASN A 132 -1.69 11.20 2.45
CA ASN A 132 -2.44 10.63 3.55
C ASN A 132 -1.59 9.60 4.29
N CYS A 133 -1.93 9.37 5.56
CA CYS A 133 -1.38 8.22 6.27
C CYS A 133 -1.98 6.92 5.69
N VAL A 134 -1.20 5.84 5.65
CA VAL A 134 -1.68 4.47 5.41
C VAL A 134 -1.82 3.81 6.77
N GLY A 135 -3.04 3.44 7.14
CA GLY A 135 -3.39 2.89 8.45
C GLY A 135 -4.52 1.88 8.36
N TYR A 136 -5.11 1.55 9.51
CA TYR A 136 -6.10 0.48 9.65
C TYR A 136 -7.23 0.52 8.60
N CYS A 137 -7.84 1.70 8.40
CA CYS A 137 -9.06 1.82 7.60
C CYS A 137 -8.83 1.94 6.09
N ASN A 138 -7.62 2.31 5.65
CA ASN A 138 -7.32 2.53 4.22
C ASN A 138 -6.18 1.65 3.68
N TYR A 139 -5.57 0.78 4.50
CA TYR A 139 -4.50 -0.12 4.07
C TYR A 139 -4.92 -1.00 2.88
N LYS A 140 -6.15 -1.51 2.86
CA LYS A 140 -6.68 -2.32 1.75
C LYS A 140 -6.76 -1.53 0.44
N ALA A 141 -7.21 -0.28 0.50
CA ALA A 141 -7.24 0.59 -0.68
C ALA A 141 -5.82 0.87 -1.20
N PHE A 142 -4.87 1.13 -0.30
CA PHE A 142 -3.47 1.27 -0.66
C PHE A 142 -2.91 0.00 -1.30
N PHE A 143 -3.15 -1.19 -0.73
CA PHE A 143 -2.70 -2.46 -1.30
C PHE A 143 -3.27 -2.71 -2.70
N ASN A 144 -4.55 -2.43 -2.93
CA ASN A 144 -5.17 -2.58 -4.25
C ASN A 144 -4.63 -1.53 -5.24
N LEU A 145 -4.32 -0.31 -4.80
CA LEU A 145 -3.67 0.71 -5.63
C LEU A 145 -2.33 0.20 -6.17
N ILE A 146 -1.43 -0.27 -5.30
CA ILE A 146 -0.13 -0.80 -5.74
C ILE A 146 -0.28 -2.05 -6.61
N LEU A 147 -1.24 -2.92 -6.30
CA LEU A 147 -1.54 -4.10 -7.12
C LEU A 147 -1.95 -3.72 -8.55
N TYR A 148 -2.97 -2.87 -8.70
CA TYR A 148 -3.46 -2.48 -10.03
C TYR A 148 -2.47 -1.61 -10.80
N ALA A 149 -1.74 -0.73 -10.12
CA ALA A 149 -0.67 0.05 -10.74
C ALA A 149 0.46 -0.87 -11.25
N THR A 150 0.83 -1.90 -10.49
CA THR A 150 1.84 -2.88 -10.92
C THR A 150 1.35 -3.66 -12.14
N ILE A 151 0.14 -4.23 -12.11
CA ILE A 151 -0.43 -4.98 -13.24
C ILE A 151 -0.54 -4.09 -14.49
N GLY A 152 -1.04 -2.86 -14.33
CA GLY A 152 -1.12 -1.89 -15.43
C GLY A 152 0.26 -1.54 -16.00
N SER A 153 1.27 -1.33 -15.14
CA SER A 153 2.64 -1.06 -15.59
C SER A 153 3.28 -2.22 -16.34
N ILE A 154 3.01 -3.47 -15.95
CA ILE A 154 3.45 -4.67 -16.67
C ILE A 154 2.76 -4.75 -18.03
N HIS A 155 1.43 -4.58 -18.07
CA HIS A 155 0.67 -4.60 -19.33
C HIS A 155 1.23 -3.56 -20.32
N SER A 156 1.36 -2.30 -19.89
CA SER A 156 1.91 -1.22 -20.71
C SER A 156 3.36 -1.51 -21.15
N THR A 157 4.21 -2.06 -20.27
CA THR A 157 5.58 -2.48 -20.62
C THR A 157 5.57 -3.54 -21.74
N ILE A 158 4.70 -4.54 -21.66
CA ILE A 158 4.55 -5.58 -22.69
C ILE A 158 4.11 -4.96 -24.02
N ILE A 159 3.13 -4.04 -24.00
CA ILE A 159 2.67 -3.34 -25.21
C ILE A 159 3.82 -2.55 -25.85
N ILE A 160 4.55 -1.77 -25.06
CA ILE A 160 5.65 -0.92 -25.57
C ILE A 160 6.76 -1.78 -26.17
N ILE A 161 7.19 -2.85 -25.48
CA ILE A 161 8.24 -3.74 -25.98
C ILE A 161 7.77 -4.44 -27.27
N SER A 162 6.53 -4.92 -27.30
CA SER A 162 5.96 -5.59 -28.49
C SER A 162 5.88 -4.64 -29.68
N CYS A 163 5.41 -3.41 -29.46
CA CYS A 163 5.39 -2.35 -30.46
C CYS A 163 6.80 -2.03 -30.97
N ALA A 164 7.77 -1.89 -30.06
CA ALA A 164 9.15 -1.58 -30.41
C ALA A 164 9.83 -2.70 -31.20
N CYS A 165 9.57 -3.97 -30.88
CA CYS A 165 10.16 -5.12 -31.57
C CYS A 165 9.63 -5.29 -33.01
N GLN A 166 8.42 -4.82 -33.30
CA GLN A 166 7.81 -4.93 -34.63
C GLN A 166 8.04 -3.71 -35.53
N LYS A 167 8.50 -2.58 -34.96
CA LYS A 167 8.73 -1.34 -35.70
C LYS A 167 10.02 -1.46 -36.53
N ASP A 168 9.96 -1.07 -37.80
CA ASP A 168 11.18 -0.89 -38.60
C ASP A 168 11.92 0.37 -38.17
N TRP A 169 13.14 0.16 -37.66
CA TRP A 169 14.01 1.20 -37.14
C TRP A 169 15.07 1.69 -38.14
N ASN A 170 15.17 1.09 -39.33
CA ASN A 170 16.26 1.35 -40.27
C ASN A 170 16.07 2.61 -41.13
N TYR A 171 14.98 3.36 -40.95
CA TYR A 171 14.72 4.60 -41.68
C TYR A 171 15.40 5.82 -41.03
N SER A 172 16.21 6.55 -41.79
CA SER A 172 17.14 7.60 -41.35
C SER A 172 16.52 8.89 -40.78
N GLY A 173 15.19 9.03 -40.78
CA GLY A 173 14.47 10.22 -40.27
C GLY A 173 13.84 10.10 -38.87
N ARG A 174 14.00 8.98 -38.14
CA ARG A 174 13.21 8.67 -36.93
C ARG A 174 13.95 8.84 -35.59
N THR A 175 15.07 9.55 -35.51
CA THR A 175 15.83 9.69 -34.27
C THR A 175 15.00 10.22 -33.08
N PRO A 176 14.16 11.26 -33.22
CA PRO A 176 13.29 11.72 -32.13
C PRO A 176 12.28 10.65 -31.67
N LEU A 177 11.71 9.90 -32.62
CA LEU A 177 10.76 8.81 -32.33
C LEU A 177 11.45 7.65 -31.59
N LYS A 178 12.67 7.27 -32.00
CA LYS A 178 13.49 6.28 -31.29
C LYS A 178 13.73 6.69 -29.85
N ILE A 179 14.14 7.93 -29.62
CA ILE A 179 14.38 8.47 -28.28
C ILE A 179 13.10 8.42 -27.45
N PHE A 180 11.95 8.81 -28.02
CA PHE A 180 10.66 8.75 -27.35
C PHE A 180 10.28 7.32 -26.91
N TYR A 181 10.41 6.34 -27.81
CA TYR A 181 10.12 4.94 -27.48
C TYR A 181 11.04 4.40 -26.37
N VAL A 182 12.34 4.67 -26.46
CA VAL A 182 13.32 4.24 -25.45
C VAL A 182 13.02 4.92 -24.10
N ALA A 183 12.71 6.22 -24.09
CA ALA A 183 12.37 6.94 -22.88
C ALA A 183 11.09 6.41 -22.22
N CYS A 184 10.01 6.20 -22.99
CA CYS A 184 8.78 5.61 -22.49
C CYS A 184 8.98 4.18 -21.99
N GLY A 185 9.73 3.35 -22.72
CA GLY A 185 10.07 1.99 -22.31
C GLY A 185 10.88 1.96 -21.01
N ALA A 186 11.92 2.78 -20.91
CA ALA A 186 12.74 2.89 -19.70
C ALA A 186 11.92 3.38 -18.49
N MET A 187 11.06 4.39 -18.69
CA MET A 187 10.15 4.88 -17.66
C MET A 187 9.20 3.77 -17.18
N MET A 188 8.59 3.00 -18.10
CA MET A 188 7.65 1.94 -17.74
C MET A 188 8.32 0.76 -17.04
N VAL A 189 9.53 0.36 -17.47
CA VAL A 189 10.34 -0.66 -16.79
C VAL A 189 10.70 -0.20 -15.37
N ALA A 190 11.13 1.05 -15.20
CA ALA A 190 11.44 1.62 -13.89
C ALA A 190 10.19 1.68 -12.99
N LEU A 191 9.04 2.06 -13.55
CA LEU A 191 7.77 2.11 -12.83
C LEU A 191 7.32 0.72 -12.38
N PHE A 192 7.34 -0.26 -13.28
CA PHE A 192 7.04 -1.66 -12.97
C PHE A 192 7.98 -2.22 -11.90
N ALA A 193 9.30 -2.00 -12.01
CA ALA A 193 10.26 -2.49 -11.03
C ALA A 193 9.99 -1.88 -9.65
N THR A 194 9.79 -0.56 -9.58
CA THR A 194 9.54 0.16 -8.32
C THR A 194 8.23 -0.29 -7.67
N LEU A 195 7.14 -0.33 -8.42
CA LEU A 195 5.84 -0.75 -7.89
C LEU A 195 5.81 -2.24 -7.57
N GLY A 196 6.48 -3.08 -8.36
CA GLY A 196 6.61 -4.51 -8.13
C GLY A 196 7.38 -4.82 -6.84
N THR A 197 8.48 -4.12 -6.58
CA THR A 197 9.20 -4.23 -5.30
C THR A 197 8.33 -3.80 -4.13
N LEU A 198 7.60 -2.69 -4.26
CA LEU A 198 6.69 -2.21 -3.21
C LEU A 198 5.52 -3.18 -2.98
N LEU A 199 4.95 -3.77 -4.04
CA LEU A 199 3.91 -4.79 -3.94
C LEU A 199 4.44 -6.05 -3.24
N GLY A 200 5.62 -6.55 -3.63
CA GLY A 200 6.27 -7.68 -2.98
C GLY A 200 6.52 -7.44 -1.49
N TRP A 201 6.95 -6.23 -1.13
CA TRP A 201 7.10 -5.80 0.25
C TRP A 201 5.76 -5.88 1.03
N HIS A 202 4.69 -5.32 0.49
CA HIS A 202 3.39 -5.35 1.18
C HIS A 202 2.73 -6.73 1.18
N ILE A 203 3.02 -7.60 0.20
CA ILE A 203 2.65 -9.02 0.27
C ILE A 203 3.34 -9.66 1.47
N TYR A 204 4.65 -9.48 1.63
CA TYR A 204 5.40 -9.99 2.79
C TYR A 204 4.84 -9.48 4.12
N LEU A 205 4.51 -8.20 4.22
CA LEU A 205 3.91 -7.61 5.41
C LEU A 205 2.53 -8.20 5.74
N ILE A 206 1.65 -8.38 4.75
CA ILE A 206 0.32 -8.96 4.96
C ILE A 206 0.45 -10.43 5.37
N THR A 207 1.34 -11.21 4.76
CA THR A 207 1.48 -12.64 5.09
C THR A 207 1.99 -12.88 6.50
N HIS A 208 2.68 -11.92 7.12
CA HIS A 208 3.14 -11.97 8.51
C HIS A 208 2.35 -11.06 9.46
N ASN A 209 1.27 -10.43 9.00
CA ASN A 209 0.44 -9.46 9.74
C ASN A 209 1.28 -8.36 10.45
N MET A 210 2.27 -7.83 9.75
CA MET A 210 3.11 -6.73 10.22
C MET A 210 2.77 -5.45 9.46
N THR A 211 3.00 -4.30 10.10
CA THR A 211 3.19 -3.02 9.40
C THR A 211 4.68 -2.80 9.11
N THR A 212 4.99 -1.83 8.25
CA THR A 212 6.37 -1.41 7.99
C THR A 212 7.06 -0.98 9.29
N ILE A 213 6.36 -0.29 10.20
CA ILE A 213 6.91 0.09 11.51
C ILE A 213 7.20 -1.15 12.36
N GLU A 214 6.25 -2.07 12.43
CA GLU A 214 6.38 -3.31 13.20
C GLU A 214 7.51 -4.20 12.69
N TYR A 215 7.79 -4.19 11.39
CA TYR A 215 8.95 -4.88 10.83
C TYR A 215 10.27 -4.34 11.41
N TYR A 216 10.46 -3.03 11.43
CA TYR A 216 11.68 -2.43 11.98
C TYR A 216 11.77 -2.59 13.51
N GLU A 217 10.64 -2.47 14.23
CA GLU A 217 10.59 -2.81 15.66
C GLU A 217 10.94 -4.29 15.89
N GLY A 218 10.48 -5.18 15.01
CA GLY A 218 10.75 -6.61 15.02
C GLY A 218 12.21 -6.97 14.76
N ILE A 219 12.91 -6.26 13.86
CA ILE A 219 14.36 -6.43 13.65
C ILE A 219 15.11 -6.17 14.97
N ARG A 220 14.78 -5.06 15.64
CA ARG A 220 15.40 -4.71 16.92
C ARG A 220 15.05 -5.73 18.00
N ALA A 221 13.80 -6.16 18.09
CA ALA A 221 13.35 -7.16 19.05
C ALA A 221 14.05 -8.51 18.83
N THR A 222 14.23 -8.93 17.58
CA THR A 222 14.95 -10.16 17.20
C THR A 222 16.42 -10.09 17.61
N TRP A 223 17.08 -8.96 17.37
CA TRP A 223 18.47 -8.76 17.78
C TRP A 223 18.65 -8.82 19.30
N LEU A 224 17.75 -8.18 20.07
CA LEU A 224 17.74 -8.25 21.54
C LEU A 224 17.47 -9.65 22.07
N ALA A 225 16.51 -10.36 21.47
CA ALA A 225 16.19 -11.74 21.83
C ALA A 225 17.40 -12.65 21.61
N LYS A 226 18.05 -12.55 20.45
CA LYS A 226 19.26 -13.35 20.14
C LYS A 226 20.39 -13.12 21.14
N LYS A 227 20.62 -11.88 21.56
CA LYS A 227 21.60 -11.55 22.61
C LYS A 227 21.29 -12.19 23.96
N SER A 228 20.01 -12.43 24.24
CA SER A 228 19.52 -13.02 25.48
C SER A 228 19.32 -14.53 25.38
N GLY A 229 19.75 -15.17 24.28
CA GLY A 229 19.51 -16.60 24.03
C GLY A 229 18.04 -16.97 23.75
N LEU A 230 17.20 -15.97 23.47
CA LEU A 230 15.77 -16.13 23.19
C LEU A 230 15.47 -16.01 21.69
N SER A 231 14.34 -16.58 21.26
CA SER A 231 13.79 -16.34 19.93
C SER A 231 12.66 -15.31 20.00
N TYR A 232 12.60 -14.43 18.99
CA TYR A 232 11.51 -13.48 18.81
C TYR A 232 10.51 -14.04 17.80
N ARG A 233 9.22 -13.99 18.14
CA ARG A 233 8.12 -14.23 17.22
C ARG A 233 7.18 -13.05 17.26
N HIS A 234 6.80 -12.54 16.08
CA HIS A 234 5.91 -11.39 15.99
C HIS A 234 4.53 -11.75 16.59
N PRO A 235 4.02 -10.99 17.58
CA PRO A 235 2.82 -11.39 18.34
C PRO A 235 1.54 -11.49 17.51
N PHE A 236 1.43 -10.72 16.43
CA PHE A 236 0.23 -10.68 15.58
C PHE A 236 0.30 -11.66 14.41
N ASP A 237 1.39 -12.41 14.27
CA ASP A 237 1.56 -13.41 13.20
C ASP A 237 0.89 -14.75 13.59
N LEU A 238 -0.32 -14.97 13.05
CA LEU A 238 -1.15 -16.14 13.37
C LEU A 238 -0.92 -17.28 12.38
N SER A 239 -1.22 -17.01 11.10
CA SER A 239 -0.97 -17.88 9.95
C SER A 239 -1.24 -17.09 8.67
N VAL A 240 -0.64 -17.48 7.55
CA VAL A 240 -0.76 -16.74 6.27
C VAL A 240 -2.22 -16.43 5.91
N TYR A 241 -3.12 -17.42 5.97
CA TYR A 241 -4.53 -17.23 5.64
C TYR A 241 -5.26 -16.32 6.63
N LYS A 242 -5.05 -16.50 7.94
CA LYS A 242 -5.64 -15.64 8.98
C LYS A 242 -5.13 -14.20 8.84
N ASN A 243 -3.84 -14.03 8.59
CA ASN A 243 -3.19 -12.74 8.43
C ASN A 243 -3.75 -11.98 7.21
N ILE A 244 -3.88 -12.65 6.06
CA ILE A 244 -4.48 -12.05 4.85
C ILE A 244 -5.96 -11.68 5.09
N THR A 245 -6.75 -12.58 5.68
CA THR A 245 -8.19 -12.32 5.90
C THR A 245 -8.46 -11.21 6.91
N LEU A 246 -7.58 -11.01 7.90
CA LEU A 246 -7.66 -9.86 8.81
C LEU A 246 -7.50 -8.52 8.09
N VAL A 247 -6.75 -8.48 6.99
CA VAL A 247 -6.49 -7.27 6.20
C VAL A 247 -7.50 -7.11 5.06
N LEU A 248 -7.63 -8.12 4.20
CA LEU A 248 -8.43 -8.06 2.97
C LEU A 248 -9.90 -8.45 3.18
N GLY A 249 -10.22 -9.07 4.32
CA GLY A 249 -11.55 -9.53 4.70
C GLY A 249 -11.75 -11.03 4.49
N PRO A 250 -12.83 -11.59 5.07
CA PRO A 250 -13.12 -13.02 5.02
C PRO A 250 -13.59 -13.52 3.65
N ASN A 251 -14.13 -12.62 2.81
CA ASN A 251 -14.63 -12.97 1.48
C ASN A 251 -13.57 -12.64 0.41
N MET A 252 -12.97 -13.68 -0.19
CA MET A 252 -11.95 -13.56 -1.24
C MET A 252 -12.43 -12.79 -2.47
N LEU A 253 -13.72 -12.88 -2.83
CA LEU A 253 -14.29 -12.17 -3.97
C LEU A 253 -14.24 -10.65 -3.80
N ARG A 254 -14.15 -10.18 -2.55
CA ARG A 254 -14.08 -8.75 -2.22
C ARG A 254 -12.66 -8.26 -1.96
N TRP A 255 -11.63 -9.11 -2.05
CA TRP A 255 -10.24 -8.70 -1.79
C TRP A 255 -9.80 -7.58 -2.72
N LEU A 256 -10.15 -7.71 -3.99
CA LEU A 256 -9.84 -6.77 -5.05
C LEU A 256 -10.67 -5.48 -5.00
N TRP A 257 -11.74 -5.43 -4.20
CA TRP A 257 -12.55 -4.21 -4.06
C TRP A 257 -12.00 -3.30 -2.94
N PRO A 258 -11.42 -2.12 -3.26
CA PRO A 258 -10.68 -1.30 -2.29
C PRO A 258 -11.55 -0.74 -1.16
N ALA A 259 -12.84 -0.49 -1.41
CA ALA A 259 -13.78 0.08 -0.43
C ALA A 259 -14.48 -0.98 0.44
N SER A 260 -14.22 -2.28 0.22
CA SER A 260 -14.85 -3.34 1.02
C SER A 260 -14.13 -3.49 2.37
N ILE A 261 -14.51 -2.65 3.33
CA ILE A 261 -13.93 -2.58 4.68
C ILE A 261 -14.92 -2.93 5.81
N SER A 262 -16.09 -3.49 5.49
CA SER A 262 -17.14 -3.82 6.46
C SER A 262 -16.75 -4.89 7.49
N HIS A 263 -15.64 -5.59 7.28
CA HIS A 263 -15.10 -6.58 8.21
C HIS A 263 -14.22 -5.97 9.29
N LEU A 264 -13.82 -4.71 9.14
CA LEU A 264 -13.00 -4.02 10.13
C LEU A 264 -13.83 -3.75 11.39
N LYS A 265 -13.20 -3.88 12.55
CA LYS A 265 -13.77 -3.56 13.87
C LYS A 265 -13.34 -2.15 14.29
N ASP A 266 -13.20 -1.90 15.58
CA ASP A 266 -12.74 -0.63 16.15
C ASP A 266 -11.25 -0.30 15.88
N GLY A 267 -10.44 -1.31 15.56
CA GLY A 267 -9.00 -1.15 15.32
C GLY A 267 -8.17 -0.85 16.56
N VAL A 268 -8.75 -1.03 17.77
CA VAL A 268 -8.04 -0.85 19.05
C VAL A 268 -7.60 -2.18 19.67
N SER A 269 -8.16 -3.30 19.19
CA SER A 269 -7.79 -4.65 19.61
C SER A 269 -7.45 -5.53 18.41
N PHE A 270 -6.46 -6.43 18.56
CA PHE A 270 -6.03 -7.34 17.51
C PHE A 270 -5.74 -8.72 18.09
N PRO A 271 -6.14 -9.80 17.40
CA PRO A 271 -5.82 -11.16 17.84
C PRO A 271 -4.31 -11.39 17.82
N THR A 272 -3.82 -12.09 18.82
CA THR A 272 -2.42 -12.45 19.00
C THR A 272 -2.23 -13.97 18.95
N SER A 273 -0.99 -14.41 18.73
CA SER A 273 -0.64 -15.83 18.72
C SER A 273 -0.80 -16.52 20.08
N ARG A 274 -1.22 -15.79 21.12
CA ARG A 274 -1.52 -16.33 22.46
C ARG A 274 -3.01 -16.60 22.65
N ASP A 275 -3.87 -16.02 21.81
CA ASP A 275 -5.33 -16.17 21.88
C ASP A 275 -5.81 -17.43 21.12
N THR A 276 -4.89 -18.20 20.54
CA THR A 276 -5.12 -19.40 19.73
C THR A 276 -4.28 -20.55 20.23
#